data_AF-A0A5T1Y8M7-F1
#
_entry.id   AF-A0A5T1Y8M7-F1
#
_cell.length_a   1.000
_cell.length_b   1.000
_cell.length_c   1.000
_cell.angle_alpha   90.00
_cell.angle_beta   90.00
_cell.angle_gamma   90.00
#
_symmetry.space_group_name_H-M   'P 1'
#
loop_
_entity.id
_entity.type
_entity.pdbx_description
1 polymer ?
#
loop_
_entity_poly.entity_id
_entity_poly.type
_entity_poly.pdbx_seq_one_letter_code
_entity_poly.pdbx_strand_id
1 'polypeptide(L)'
;EVNILKEISKNTGFSSITKQAKFLLLNSIKNEKLFTNIEIDEFIKTRTEINAIGKNIYQLLKILRSGNSVKINENNLNKTMDNIRDKIDILSDQLGAIIEKNNERI
;
A
#
# COMPACT_ATOMS: atom_id res chain seq x y z
N GLU A 1 -26.59 -6.95 20.18
CA GLU A 1 -25.26 -7.56 19.92
C GLU A 1 -25.04 -8.00 18.47
N VAL A 2 -25.88 -8.86 17.86
CA VAL A 2 -25.67 -9.33 16.46
C VAL A 2 -25.65 -8.18 15.43
N ASN A 3 -26.54 -7.19 15.55
CA ASN A 3 -26.57 -6.04 14.66
C ASN A 3 -25.29 -5.19 14.75
N ILE A 4 -24.70 -5.08 15.94
CA ILE A 4 -23.44 -4.37 16.18
C ILE A 4 -22.30 -5.10 15.45
N LEU A 5 -22.21 -6.43 15.59
CA LEU A 5 -21.20 -7.22 14.88
C LEU A 5 -21.35 -7.15 13.35
N LYS A 6 -22.59 -7.01 12.86
CA LYS A 6 -22.88 -6.84 11.43
C LYS A 6 -22.43 -5.47 10.92
N GLU A 7 -22.53 -4.43 11.73
CA GLU A 7 -22.01 -3.10 11.42
C GLU A 7 -20.48 -3.10 11.43
N ILE A 8 -19.87 -3.66 12.47
CA ILE A 8 -18.41 -3.78 12.57
C ILE A 8 -17.86 -4.58 11.39
N SER A 9 -18.50 -5.69 10.98
CA SER A 9 -18.00 -6.50 9.85
C SER A 9 -17.95 -5.72 8.52
N LYS A 10 -18.82 -4.73 8.33
CA LYS A 10 -18.77 -3.86 7.15
C LYS A 10 -17.57 -2.93 7.23
N ASN A 11 -17.32 -2.36 8.41
CA ASN A 11 -16.24 -1.39 8.64
C ASN A 11 -14.84 -2.02 8.65
N THR A 12 -14.74 -3.34 8.74
CA THR A 12 -13.49 -4.11 8.74
C THR A 12 -13.31 -4.95 7.47
N GLY A 13 -14.30 -4.96 6.57
CA GLY A 13 -14.25 -5.67 5.29
C GLY A 13 -14.45 -7.19 5.38
N PHE A 14 -15.01 -7.72 6.47
CA PHE A 14 -15.29 -9.16 6.58
C PHE A 14 -16.63 -9.53 5.94
N SER A 15 -16.60 -10.56 5.09
CA SER A 15 -17.76 -11.04 4.32
C SER A 15 -18.85 -11.71 5.17
N SER A 16 -18.59 -12.00 6.44
CA SER A 16 -19.57 -12.60 7.35
C SER A 16 -19.30 -12.25 8.80
N ILE A 17 -20.37 -12.25 9.61
CA ILE A 17 -20.32 -12.01 11.06
C ILE A 17 -19.44 -13.07 11.76
N THR A 18 -19.48 -14.33 11.32
CA THR A 18 -18.64 -15.39 11.90
C THR A 18 -17.16 -15.11 11.73
N LYS A 19 -16.74 -14.61 10.56
CA LYS A 19 -15.33 -14.22 10.31
C LYS A 19 -14.94 -13.03 11.17
N GLN A 20 -15.82 -12.03 11.30
CA GLN A 20 -15.61 -10.89 12.20
C GLN A 20 -15.45 -11.33 13.66
N ALA A 21 -16.33 -12.20 14.16
CA ALA A 21 -16.25 -12.70 15.53
C ALA A 21 -14.96 -13.49 15.77
N LYS A 22 -14.57 -14.35 14.83
CA LYS A 22 -13.29 -15.07 14.89
C LYS A 22 -12.10 -14.11 14.90
N PHE A 23 -12.13 -13.07 14.07
CA PHE A 23 -11.09 -12.04 14.04
C PHE A 23 -10.97 -11.33 15.40
N LEU A 24 -12.08 -10.84 15.97
CA LEU A 24 -12.09 -10.18 17.27
C LEU A 24 -11.55 -11.07 18.38
N LEU A 25 -11.97 -12.35 18.42
CA LEU A 25 -11.49 -13.32 19.40
C LEU A 25 -9.99 -13.60 19.26
N LEU A 26 -9.51 -13.76 18.02
CA LEU A 26 -8.08 -13.97 17.80
C LEU A 26 -7.28 -12.72 18.16
N ASN A 27 -7.81 -11.53 17.86
CA ASN A 27 -7.14 -10.28 18.20
C ASN A 27 -7.12 -10.01 19.70
N SER A 28 -8.17 -10.33 20.45
CA SER A 28 -8.13 -10.18 21.91
C SER A 28 -7.09 -11.08 22.57
N ILE A 29 -6.88 -12.29 22.03
CA ILE A 29 -5.82 -13.21 22.50
C ILE A 29 -4.43 -12.74 22.07
N LYS A 30 -4.33 -12.04 20.94
CA LYS A 30 -3.07 -11.63 20.33
C LYS A 30 -2.72 -10.16 20.59
N ASN A 31 -3.36 -9.48 21.54
CA ASN A 31 -3.15 -8.04 21.82
C ASN A 31 -3.31 -7.17 20.55
N GLU A 32 -4.39 -7.39 19.79
CA GLU A 32 -4.78 -6.60 18.62
C GLU A 32 -3.76 -6.55 17.46
N LYS A 33 -2.93 -7.61 17.33
CA LYS A 33 -1.86 -7.71 16.33
C LYS A 33 -2.29 -8.02 14.89
N LEU A 34 -3.53 -8.47 14.67
CA LEU A 34 -4.02 -8.89 13.35
C LEU A 34 -4.72 -7.74 12.64
N PHE A 35 -4.46 -7.63 11.34
CA PHE A 35 -5.06 -6.63 10.46
C PHE A 35 -6.47 -7.05 9.99
N THR A 36 -7.31 -6.04 9.78
CA THR A 36 -8.60 -6.18 9.10
C THR A 36 -8.42 -6.45 7.62
N ASN A 37 -9.48 -6.91 6.93
CA ASN A 37 -9.41 -7.12 5.49
C ASN A 37 -9.17 -5.81 4.71
N ILE A 38 -9.73 -4.69 5.19
CA ILE A 38 -9.51 -3.38 4.55
C ILE A 38 -8.03 -2.98 4.63
N GLU A 39 -7.41 -3.11 5.79
CA GLU A 39 -5.98 -2.81 5.96
C GLU A 39 -5.10 -3.69 5.05
N ILE A 40 -5.47 -4.98 4.89
CA ILE A 40 -4.77 -5.90 3.97
C ILE A 40 -4.98 -5.48 2.51
N ASP A 41 -6.19 -5.11 2.11
CA ASP A 41 -6.49 -4.67 0.75
C ASP A 41 -5.77 -3.37 0.38
N GLU A 42 -5.69 -2.41 1.32
CA GLU A 42 -4.90 -1.19 1.16
C GLU A 42 -3.43 -1.53 0.96
N PHE A 43 -2.85 -2.41 1.78
CA PHE A 43 -1.48 -2.87 1.61
C PHE A 43 -1.23 -3.50 0.23
N ILE A 44 -2.15 -4.34 -0.25
CA ILE A 44 -2.05 -4.96 -1.58
C ILE A 44 -2.08 -3.92 -2.70
N LYS A 45 -2.92 -2.89 -2.59
CA LYS A 45 -2.98 -1.77 -3.54
C LYS A 45 -1.67 -1.00 -3.56
N THR A 46 -1.17 -0.59 -2.40
CA THR A 46 0.12 0.13 -2.26
C THR A 46 1.26 -0.69 -2.87
N ARG A 47 1.36 -1.99 -2.57
CA ARG A 47 2.36 -2.89 -3.18
C ARG A 47 2.25 -2.92 -4.70
N THR A 48 1.03 -2.93 -5.23
CA THR A 48 0.79 -2.99 -6.68
C THR A 48 1.24 -1.70 -7.37
N GLU A 49 0.99 -0.54 -6.76
CA GLU A 49 1.46 0.75 -7.25
C GLU A 49 2.98 0.85 -7.25
N ILE A 50 3.64 0.42 -6.17
CA ILE A 50 5.11 0.36 -6.08
C ILE A 50 5.68 -0.50 -7.23
N ASN A 51 5.09 -1.67 -7.49
CA ASN A 51 5.50 -2.54 -8.59
C ASN A 51 5.34 -1.87 -9.97
N ALA A 52 4.28 -1.08 -10.16
CA ALA A 52 4.06 -0.34 -11.40
C ALA A 52 5.11 0.77 -11.58
N ILE A 53 5.42 1.51 -10.52
CA ILE A 53 6.50 2.53 -10.53
C ILE A 53 7.84 1.89 -10.89
N GLY A 54 8.20 0.76 -10.25
CA GLY A 54 9.44 0.04 -10.55
C GLY A 54 9.56 -0.41 -12.01
N LYS A 55 8.45 -0.90 -12.60
CA LYS A 55 8.41 -1.26 -14.04
C LYS A 55 8.62 -0.06 -14.95
N ASN A 56 8.01 1.09 -14.63
CA ASN A 56 8.15 2.32 -15.41
C ASN A 56 9.59 2.85 -15.36
N ILE A 57 10.20 2.86 -14.17
CA ILE A 57 11.62 3.23 -13.99
C ILE A 57 12.53 2.30 -14.82
N TYR A 58 12.27 0.99 -14.77
CA TYR A 58 13.05 0.02 -15.55
C TYR A 58 12.94 0.24 -17.06
N GLN A 59 11.75 0.56 -17.57
CA GLN A 59 11.55 0.88 -18.98
C GLN A 59 12.31 2.14 -19.39
N LEU A 60 12.29 3.20 -18.57
CA LEU A 60 13.07 4.41 -18.79
C LEU A 60 14.57 4.10 -18.86
N LEU A 61 15.10 3.32 -17.90
CA LEU A 61 16.50 2.91 -17.89
C LEU A 61 16.86 2.10 -19.15
N LYS A 62 15.98 1.21 -19.61
CA LYS A 62 16.20 0.43 -20.84
C LYS A 62 16.32 1.33 -22.07
N ILE A 63 15.47 2.35 -22.18
CA ILE A 63 15.51 3.34 -23.26
C ILE A 63 16.81 4.16 -23.19
N LEU A 64 17.15 4.70 -22.02
CA LEU A 64 18.39 5.47 -21.81
C LEU A 64 19.64 4.66 -22.17
N ARG A 65 19.69 3.37 -21.80
CA ARG A 65 20.81 2.47 -22.09
C ARG A 65 20.88 2.01 -23.54
N SER A 66 19.79 2.09 -24.30
CA SER A 66 19.73 1.58 -25.68
C SER A 66 20.58 2.39 -26.66
N GLY A 67 21.14 3.53 -26.25
CA GLY A 67 22.08 4.33 -27.07
C GLY A 67 21.45 4.96 -28.31
N ASN A 68 20.17 4.70 -28.58
CA ASN A 68 19.41 5.40 -29.60
C ASN A 68 19.37 6.87 -29.22
N SER A 69 19.84 7.73 -30.12
CA SER A 69 19.78 9.19 -30.06
C SER A 69 18.33 9.67 -30.18
N VAL A 70 17.48 9.19 -29.28
CA VAL A 70 16.19 9.81 -28.98
C VAL A 70 16.56 11.18 -28.45
N LYS A 71 16.15 12.25 -29.14
CA LYS A 71 16.18 13.59 -28.57
C LYS A 71 15.26 13.58 -27.36
N ILE A 72 15.81 13.23 -26.20
CA ILE A 72 15.09 13.27 -24.94
C ILE A 72 14.89 14.75 -24.64
N ASN A 73 13.62 15.15 -24.54
CA ASN A 73 13.28 16.45 -24.02
C ASN A 73 13.65 16.46 -22.53
N GLU A 74 14.82 17.02 -22.20
CA GLU A 74 15.35 17.07 -20.83
C GLU A 74 14.35 17.69 -19.84
N ASN A 75 13.59 18.71 -20.26
CA ASN A 75 12.56 19.30 -19.41
C ASN A 75 11.44 18.31 -19.08
N ASN A 76 11.01 17.50 -20.04
CA ASN A 76 10.00 16.47 -19.79
C ASN A 76 10.57 15.35 -18.91
N LEU A 77 11.83 14.95 -19.13
CA LEU A 77 12.49 13.95 -18.29
C LEU A 77 12.61 14.42 -16.85
N ASN A 78 13.06 15.66 -16.63
CA ASN A 78 13.16 16.25 -15.29
C ASN A 78 11.81 16.27 -14.59
N LYS A 79 10.75 16.75 -15.27
CA LYS A 79 9.38 16.70 -14.72
C LYS A 79 8.91 15.29 -14.38
N THR A 80 9.26 14.29 -15.20
CA THR A 80 8.92 12.90 -14.91
C THR A 80 9.69 12.40 -13.69
N MET A 81 10.98 12.72 -13.56
CA MET A 81 11.77 12.31 -12.40
C MET A 81 11.32 13.02 -11.12
N ASP A 82 10.94 14.29 -11.19
CA ASP A 82 10.35 15.02 -10.06
C ASP A 82 9.03 14.38 -9.62
N ASN A 83 8.12 14.08 -10.56
CA ASN A 83 6.87 13.37 -10.24
C ASN A 83 7.10 11.98 -9.63
N ILE A 84 8.13 11.26 -10.10
CA ILE A 84 8.49 9.95 -9.53
C ILE A 84 9.01 10.14 -8.11
N ARG A 85 9.85 11.15 -7.88
CA ARG A 85 10.40 11.48 -6.55
C ARG A 85 9.29 11.84 -5.57
N ASP A 86 8.39 12.74 -5.93
CA ASP A 86 7.27 13.15 -5.08
C ASP A 86 6.40 11.96 -4.68
N LYS A 87 6.15 11.04 -5.63
CA LYS A 87 5.40 9.81 -5.34
C LYS A 87 6.15 8.85 -4.44
N ILE A 88 7.48 8.74 -4.57
CA ILE A 88 8.31 7.94 -3.68
C ILE A 88 8.29 8.53 -2.27
N ASP A 89 8.38 9.85 -2.12
CA ASP A 89 8.34 10.52 -0.83
C ASP A 89 6.98 10.29 -0.14
N ILE A 90 5.87 10.48 -0.84
CA ILE A 90 4.52 10.18 -0.32
C ILE A 90 4.39 8.71 0.11
N LEU A 91 4.90 7.77 -0.72
CA LEU A 91 4.87 6.34 -0.38
C LEU A 91 5.73 6.02 0.84
N SER A 92 6.87 6.68 0.97
CA SER A 92 7.79 6.52 2.11
C SER A 92 7.12 6.99 3.41
N ASP A 93 6.45 8.14 3.39
CA ASP A 93 5.72 8.67 4.54
C ASP A 93 4.57 7.75 4.95
N GLN A 94 3.80 7.25 3.97
CA GLN A 94 2.72 6.29 4.21
C GLN A 94 3.24 4.98 4.81
N LEU A 95 4.37 4.47 4.32
CA LEU A 95 5.02 3.29 4.87
C LEU A 95 5.55 3.54 6.29
N GLY A 96 6.13 4.71 6.55
CA GLY A 96 6.56 5.12 7.88
C GLY A 96 5.42 5.06 8.90
N ALA A 97 4.27 5.66 8.56
CA ALA A 97 3.08 5.63 9.40
C ALA A 97 2.55 4.20 9.64
N ILE A 98 2.58 3.34 8.62
CA ILE A 98 2.19 1.93 8.76
C ILE A 98 3.15 1.17 9.69
N ILE A 99 4.47 1.43 9.58
CA ILE A 99 5.49 0.79 10.42
C ILE A 99 5.36 1.25 11.88
N GLU A 100 5.16 2.54 12.14
CA GLU A 100 4.93 3.07 13.48
C GLU A 100 3.71 2.42 14.14
N LYS A 101 2.57 2.40 13.43
CA LYS A 101 1.34 1.75 13.89
C LYS A 101 1.53 0.24 14.13
N ASN A 102 2.41 -0.41 13.38
CA ASN A 102 2.75 -1.82 13.59
C ASN A 102 3.66 -2.04 14.80
N ASN A 103 4.61 -1.14 15.04
CA ASN A 103 5.47 -1.23 16.23
C ASN A 103 4.68 -1.04 17.52
N GLU A 104 3.64 -0.20 17.51
CA GLU A 104 2.69 -0.09 18.65
C GLU A 104 1.94 -1.40 18.94
N ARG A 105 1.83 -2.30 17.95
CA ARG A 105 1.19 -3.61 18.08
C ARG A 105 2.17 -4.72 18.52
N ILE A 106 3.49 -4.53 18.44
CA ILE A 106 4.51 -5.54 18.82
C ILE A 106 4.67 -5.58 20.35
#